data_AF-I0FC92-F1
#
_entry.id   AF-I0FC92-F1
#
_cell.length_a   1.000
_cell.length_b   1.000
_cell.length_c   1.000
_cell.angle_alpha   90.00
_cell.angle_beta   90.00
_cell.angle_gamma   90.00
#
_symmetry.space_group_name_H-M   'P 1'
#
loop_
_entity.id
_entity.type
_entity.pdbx_description
1 polymer ?
#
loop_
_entity_poly.entity_id
_entity_poly.type
_entity_poly.pdbx_seq_one_letter_code
_entity_poly.pdbx_strand_id
1 'polypeptide(L)'
;MKIIKKILFIDSLILQTLDEIKNVKKSGKVGVDSNKTVNFINLNLNVLSYILSLNYFYTRPRLKVNYDFRTNLFSFISDFSLFVSPSLLISLSELVSNGSVIKLNPEERFLIIRKLGYLIDLGMYFSKGDSKSIFLLEDIYLKFIILAKNFIDFKNLAKNLVIDSPFYKSQLLYLTKSLELLEEGAFLLRSRYEANGAYGLTEQILNYIQAGKILATVTSQKEMAEKFSKFYEVWSVKFKSDLSKNK
;
A
#
# COMPACT_ATOMS: atom_id res chain seq x y z
N MET A 1 16.68 -27.63 21.23
CA MET A 1 16.64 -28.36 19.95
C MET A 1 15.46 -27.99 19.01
N LYS A 2 14.24 -27.68 19.51
CA LYS A 2 13.05 -27.38 18.66
C LYS A 2 13.10 -26.04 17.89
N ILE A 3 13.72 -24.99 18.44
CA ILE A 3 13.75 -23.64 17.82
C ILE A 3 14.67 -23.59 16.58
N ILE A 4 15.86 -24.20 16.67
CA ILE A 4 16.82 -24.24 15.55
C ILE A 4 16.22 -24.94 14.32
N LYS A 5 15.49 -26.05 14.53
CA LYS A 5 14.79 -26.74 13.44
C LYS A 5 13.73 -25.86 12.76
N LYS A 6 12.96 -25.08 13.54
CA LYS A 6 11.97 -24.13 12.99
C LYS A 6 12.64 -23.01 12.19
N ILE A 7 13.75 -22.50 12.69
CA ILE A 7 14.55 -21.46 12.02
C ILE A 7 15.06 -21.96 10.67
N LEU A 8 15.70 -23.14 10.61
CA LEU A 8 16.21 -23.71 9.37
C LEU A 8 15.08 -24.00 8.38
N PHE A 9 13.93 -24.44 8.87
CA PHE A 9 12.74 -24.63 8.03
C PHE A 9 12.26 -23.32 7.41
N ILE A 10 12.11 -22.25 8.20
CA ILE A 10 11.71 -20.93 7.68
C ILE A 10 12.75 -20.38 6.70
N ASP A 11 14.04 -20.55 6.97
CA ASP A 11 15.11 -20.14 6.06
C ASP A 11 15.02 -20.85 4.70
N SER A 12 14.79 -22.17 4.71
CA SER A 12 14.58 -22.93 3.47
C SER A 12 13.35 -22.47 2.68
N LEU A 13 12.25 -22.13 3.37
CA LEU A 13 11.06 -21.57 2.73
C LEU A 13 11.34 -20.21 2.10
N ILE A 14 12.11 -19.34 2.77
CA ILE A 14 12.49 -18.03 2.22
C ILE A 14 13.28 -18.21 0.93
N LEU A 15 14.34 -19.03 0.94
CA LEU A 15 15.17 -19.27 -0.24
C LEU A 15 14.37 -19.81 -1.42
N GLN A 16 13.56 -20.85 -1.17
CA GLN A 16 12.70 -21.44 -2.18
C GLN A 16 11.74 -20.39 -2.77
N THR A 17 11.06 -19.63 -1.91
CA THR A 17 10.07 -18.64 -2.34
C THR A 17 10.73 -17.50 -3.13
N LEU A 18 11.93 -17.04 -2.73
CA LEU A 18 12.69 -16.01 -3.46
C LEU A 18 13.08 -16.49 -4.87
N ASP A 19 13.49 -17.75 -5.02
CA ASP A 19 13.82 -18.30 -6.33
C ASP A 19 12.57 -18.49 -7.21
N GLU A 20 11.44 -18.89 -6.62
CA GLU A 20 10.15 -18.92 -7.32
C GLU A 20 9.73 -17.51 -7.80
N ILE A 21 9.88 -16.49 -6.96
CA ILE A 21 9.63 -15.08 -7.33
C ILE A 21 10.49 -14.68 -8.53
N LYS A 22 11.80 -14.98 -8.50
CA LYS A 22 12.72 -14.69 -9.62
C LYS A 22 12.29 -15.42 -10.90
N ASN A 23 11.89 -16.69 -10.80
CA ASN A 23 11.46 -17.47 -11.95
C ASN A 23 10.17 -16.91 -12.57
N VAL A 24 9.21 -16.50 -11.74
CA VAL A 24 7.98 -15.85 -12.21
C VAL A 24 8.30 -14.51 -12.88
N LYS A 25 9.20 -13.68 -12.32
CA LYS A 25 9.65 -12.43 -12.96
C LYS A 25 10.33 -12.67 -14.31
N LYS A 26 11.27 -13.61 -14.37
CA LYS A 26 12.00 -13.98 -15.61
C LYS A 26 11.08 -14.46 -16.72
N SER A 27 9.92 -15.01 -16.39
CA SER A 27 8.93 -15.40 -17.40
C SER A 27 8.36 -14.22 -18.20
N GLY A 28 8.49 -12.98 -17.71
CA GLY A 28 7.96 -11.77 -18.36
C GLY A 28 6.43 -11.68 -18.36
N LYS A 29 5.73 -12.59 -17.67
CA LYS A 29 4.26 -12.67 -17.67
C LYS A 29 3.58 -11.92 -16.52
N VAL A 30 4.35 -11.29 -15.62
CA VAL A 30 3.80 -10.47 -14.53
C VAL A 30 3.18 -9.22 -15.13
N GLY A 31 1.92 -8.95 -14.81
CA GLY A 31 1.13 -7.85 -15.39
C GLY A 31 0.55 -8.13 -16.77
N VAL A 32 0.76 -9.33 -17.32
CA VAL A 32 0.16 -9.77 -18.59
C VAL A 32 -0.75 -10.98 -18.38
N ASP A 33 -0.35 -11.92 -17.53
CA ASP A 33 -1.12 -13.10 -17.18
C ASP A 33 -1.67 -12.99 -15.75
N SER A 34 -2.99 -13.10 -15.61
CA SER A 34 -3.67 -12.99 -14.31
C SER A 34 -3.14 -14.01 -13.30
N ASN A 35 -3.00 -15.28 -13.69
CA ASN A 35 -2.62 -16.35 -12.77
C ASN A 35 -1.18 -16.21 -12.31
N LYS A 36 -0.26 -15.85 -13.23
CA LYS A 36 1.13 -15.56 -12.89
C LYS A 36 1.25 -14.33 -11.99
N THR A 37 0.43 -13.31 -12.21
CA THR A 37 0.43 -12.10 -11.38
C THR A 37 -0.12 -12.38 -9.98
N VAL A 38 -1.22 -13.13 -9.85
CA VAL A 38 -1.75 -13.54 -8.54
C VAL A 38 -0.75 -14.43 -7.80
N ASN A 39 -0.12 -15.39 -8.50
CA ASN A 39 0.92 -16.21 -7.90
C ASN A 39 2.11 -15.36 -7.42
N PHE A 40 2.55 -14.40 -8.23
CA PHE A 40 3.61 -13.46 -7.87
C PHE A 40 3.27 -12.68 -6.59
N ILE A 41 2.05 -12.14 -6.48
CA ILE A 41 1.58 -11.43 -5.28
C ILE A 41 1.65 -12.36 -4.06
N ASN A 42 1.10 -13.58 -4.17
CA ASN A 42 1.06 -14.52 -3.06
C ASN A 42 2.46 -14.93 -2.58
N LEU A 43 3.39 -15.20 -3.52
CA LEU A 43 4.77 -15.52 -3.18
C LEU A 43 5.45 -14.37 -2.43
N ASN A 44 5.25 -13.12 -2.87
CA ASN A 44 5.81 -11.96 -2.18
C ASN A 44 5.21 -11.75 -0.78
N LEU A 45 3.89 -11.90 -0.63
CA LEU A 45 3.25 -11.82 0.69
C LEU A 45 3.76 -12.92 1.64
N ASN A 46 3.95 -14.14 1.12
CA ASN A 46 4.47 -15.25 1.90
C ASN A 46 5.92 -15.01 2.33
N VAL A 47 6.81 -14.63 1.41
CA VAL A 47 8.23 -14.41 1.75
C VAL A 47 8.40 -13.27 2.75
N LEU A 48 7.64 -12.18 2.62
CA LEU A 48 7.65 -11.08 3.58
C LEU A 48 7.18 -11.54 4.96
N SER A 49 6.13 -12.37 5.02
CA SER A 49 5.64 -12.96 6.27
C SER A 49 6.68 -13.88 6.91
N TYR A 50 7.39 -14.68 6.11
CA TYR A 50 8.46 -15.56 6.58
C TYR A 50 9.64 -14.77 7.14
N ILE A 51 10.08 -13.73 6.43
CA ILE A 51 11.18 -12.85 6.87
C ILE A 51 10.81 -12.17 8.20
N LEU A 52 9.59 -11.62 8.33
CA LEU A 52 9.16 -11.00 9.60
C LEU A 52 9.06 -12.02 10.75
N SER A 53 8.51 -13.20 10.47
CA SER A 53 8.45 -14.29 11.46
C SER A 53 9.85 -14.67 11.93
N LEU A 54 10.79 -14.76 10.99
CA LEU A 54 12.18 -15.05 11.27
C LEU A 54 12.80 -13.96 12.15
N ASN A 55 12.63 -12.69 11.80
CA ASN A 55 13.10 -11.53 12.58
C ASN A 55 12.52 -11.52 14.01
N TYR A 56 11.24 -11.89 14.17
CA TYR A 56 10.62 -12.01 15.49
C TYR A 56 11.28 -13.11 16.36
N PHE A 57 11.55 -14.28 15.78
CA PHE A 57 12.22 -15.38 16.49
C PHE A 57 13.72 -15.14 16.76
N TYR A 58 14.35 -14.22 16.02
CA TYR A 58 15.78 -13.87 16.13
C TYR A 58 16.10 -12.72 17.08
N THR A 59 15.20 -12.37 17.99
CA THR A 59 15.45 -11.44 19.12
C THR A 59 16.54 -11.92 20.12
N ARG A 60 17.37 -12.92 19.76
CA ARG A 60 18.61 -13.30 20.46
C ARG A 60 19.84 -13.10 19.55
N PRO A 61 20.95 -12.55 20.06
CA PRO A 61 21.93 -11.81 19.26
C PRO A 61 22.96 -12.66 18.50
N ARG A 62 22.64 -13.90 18.09
CA ARG A 62 23.67 -14.83 17.56
C ARG A 62 23.48 -15.30 16.12
N LEU A 63 22.41 -14.92 15.45
CA LEU A 63 22.18 -15.33 14.06
C LEU A 63 21.62 -14.13 13.30
N LYS A 64 22.48 -13.47 12.51
CA LYS A 64 22.05 -12.42 11.58
C LYS A 64 21.11 -13.07 10.56
N VAL A 65 19.89 -12.56 10.46
CA VAL A 65 19.02 -12.85 9.33
C VAL A 65 19.59 -12.12 8.13
N ASN A 66 19.95 -12.85 7.07
CA ASN A 66 20.55 -12.27 5.87
C ASN A 66 19.52 -11.62 4.93
N TYR A 67 18.22 -11.65 5.26
CA TYR A 67 17.16 -11.11 4.43
C TYR A 67 16.67 -9.76 4.97
N ASP A 68 16.90 -8.68 4.22
CA ASP A 68 16.36 -7.37 4.55
C ASP A 68 14.88 -7.29 4.15
N PHE A 69 14.00 -7.26 5.16
CA PHE A 69 12.56 -7.08 4.96
C PHE A 69 12.25 -5.82 4.14
N ARG A 70 12.91 -4.69 4.44
CA ARG A 70 12.63 -3.39 3.82
C ARG A 70 12.95 -3.43 2.33
N THR A 71 14.08 -4.05 1.96
CA THR A 71 14.48 -4.21 0.56
C THR A 71 13.51 -5.10 -0.21
N ASN A 72 13.08 -6.22 0.38
CA ASN A 72 12.10 -7.11 -0.25
C ASN A 72 10.72 -6.43 -0.41
N LEU A 73 10.28 -5.71 0.62
CA LEU A 73 9.03 -4.95 0.60
C LEU A 73 9.07 -3.84 -0.44
N PHE A 74 10.16 -3.06 -0.49
CA PHE A 74 10.37 -2.01 -1.49
C PHE A 74 10.35 -2.57 -2.91
N SER A 75 11.04 -3.69 -3.16
CA SER A 75 10.99 -4.37 -4.45
C SER A 75 9.56 -4.73 -4.79
N PHE A 76 8.84 -5.39 -3.88
CA PHE A 76 7.48 -5.84 -4.15
C PHE A 76 6.53 -4.67 -4.46
N ILE A 77 6.58 -3.59 -3.68
CA ILE A 77 5.78 -2.38 -3.93
C ILE A 77 6.12 -1.75 -5.28
N SER A 78 7.39 -1.75 -5.67
CA SER A 78 7.83 -1.28 -6.98
C SER A 78 7.32 -2.19 -8.10
N ASP A 79 7.40 -3.51 -7.95
CA ASP A 79 6.89 -4.48 -8.93
C ASP A 79 5.35 -4.45 -9.02
N PHE A 80 4.65 -4.08 -7.95
CA PHE A 80 3.20 -3.93 -7.95
C PHE A 80 2.74 -2.89 -8.98
N SER A 81 3.60 -1.90 -9.28
CA SER A 81 3.35 -0.89 -10.31
C SER A 81 3.27 -1.45 -11.74
N LEU A 82 3.76 -2.67 -11.97
CA LEU A 82 3.68 -3.35 -13.26
C LEU A 82 2.24 -3.71 -13.66
N PHE A 83 1.32 -3.77 -12.69
CA PHE A 83 -0.05 -4.21 -12.91
C PHE A 83 -1.10 -3.37 -12.18
N VAL A 84 -0.68 -2.39 -11.39
CA VAL A 84 -1.54 -1.35 -10.79
C VAL A 84 -0.87 0.00 -11.01
N SER A 85 -1.62 1.00 -11.49
CA SER A 85 -1.04 2.33 -11.71
C SER A 85 -0.45 2.91 -10.40
N PRO A 86 0.77 3.46 -10.42
CA PRO A 86 1.35 4.16 -9.29
C PRO A 86 0.94 5.65 -9.23
N SER A 87 0.05 6.12 -10.10
CA SER A 87 -0.38 7.53 -10.13
C SER A 87 -1.52 7.80 -9.13
N LEU A 88 -1.31 8.76 -8.23
CA LEU A 88 -2.30 9.12 -7.20
C LEU A 88 -3.56 9.76 -7.80
N LEU A 89 -3.39 10.70 -8.72
CA LEU A 89 -4.46 11.48 -9.36
C LEU A 89 -4.81 10.95 -10.76
N ILE A 90 -4.78 9.63 -10.93
CA ILE A 90 -5.28 8.97 -12.14
C ILE A 90 -6.79 9.19 -12.30
N SER A 91 -7.24 9.46 -13.52
CA SER A 91 -8.66 9.68 -13.82
C SER A 91 -9.48 8.40 -13.66
N LEU A 92 -10.77 8.53 -13.34
CA LEU A 92 -11.66 7.36 -13.23
C LEU A 92 -11.79 6.63 -14.57
N SER A 93 -11.86 7.37 -15.68
CA SER A 93 -11.88 6.79 -17.03
C SER A 93 -10.66 5.93 -17.30
N GLU A 94 -9.46 6.41 -16.92
CA GLU A 94 -8.23 5.62 -17.04
C GLU A 94 -8.22 4.41 -16.13
N LEU A 95 -8.73 4.51 -14.90
CA LEU A 95 -8.84 3.36 -13.99
C LEU A 95 -9.79 2.28 -14.51
N VAL A 96 -10.87 2.68 -15.18
CA VAL A 96 -11.82 1.76 -15.81
C VAL A 96 -11.23 1.16 -17.10
N SER A 97 -10.51 1.95 -17.90
CA SER A 97 -9.93 1.52 -19.17
C SER A 97 -8.67 0.67 -19.01
N ASN A 98 -7.83 0.99 -18.01
CA ASN A 98 -6.63 0.22 -17.65
C ASN A 98 -7.00 -1.07 -16.92
N GLY A 99 -8.12 -1.68 -17.32
CA GLY A 99 -8.77 -2.80 -16.66
C GLY A 99 -7.75 -3.77 -16.11
N SER A 100 -7.80 -3.98 -14.80
CA SER A 100 -6.89 -4.86 -14.08
C SER A 100 -6.73 -6.18 -14.84
N VAL A 101 -5.52 -6.44 -15.32
CA VAL A 101 -5.14 -7.73 -15.94
C VAL A 101 -5.39 -8.90 -14.97
N ILE A 102 -5.47 -8.59 -13.68
CA ILE A 102 -5.73 -9.51 -12.59
C ILE A 102 -7.23 -9.76 -12.41
N LYS A 103 -7.65 -11.01 -12.58
CA LYS A 103 -8.99 -11.52 -12.30
C LYS A 103 -9.10 -11.89 -10.82
N LEU A 104 -9.38 -10.89 -9.98
CA LEU A 104 -9.69 -11.07 -8.58
C LEU A 104 -11.02 -10.38 -8.25
N ASN A 105 -11.81 -11.03 -7.42
CA ASN A 105 -13.02 -10.44 -6.86
C ASN A 105 -12.68 -9.38 -5.79
N PRO A 106 -13.64 -8.55 -5.36
CA PRO A 106 -13.40 -7.50 -4.36
C PRO A 106 -12.85 -7.99 -3.03
N GLU A 107 -13.26 -9.18 -2.56
CA GLU A 107 -12.79 -9.76 -1.30
C GLU A 107 -11.32 -10.16 -1.38
N GLU A 108 -10.92 -10.83 -2.47
CA GLU A 108 -9.53 -11.23 -2.69
C GLU A 108 -8.60 -10.02 -2.81
N ARG A 109 -9.03 -8.97 -3.54
CA ARG A 109 -8.29 -7.71 -3.63
C ARG A 109 -8.09 -7.09 -2.26
N PHE A 110 -9.18 -7.00 -1.48
CA PHE A 110 -9.11 -6.41 -0.16
C PHE A 110 -8.23 -7.23 0.78
N LEU A 111 -8.26 -8.56 0.70
CA LEU A 111 -7.41 -9.44 1.50
C LEU A 111 -5.92 -9.20 1.22
N ILE A 112 -5.54 -9.00 -0.06
CA ILE A 112 -4.16 -8.66 -0.44
C ILE A 112 -3.74 -7.34 0.20
N ILE A 113 -4.57 -6.30 0.09
CA ILE A 113 -4.30 -4.99 0.69
C ILE A 113 -4.18 -5.08 2.21
N ARG A 114 -5.06 -5.82 2.88
CA ARG A 114 -5.01 -6.04 4.33
C ARG A 114 -3.73 -6.75 4.76
N LYS A 115 -3.33 -7.81 4.05
CA LYS A 115 -2.09 -8.54 4.34
C LYS A 115 -0.88 -7.64 4.15
N LEU A 116 -0.81 -6.89 3.05
CA LEU A 116 0.31 -6.01 2.76
C LEU A 116 0.40 -4.85 3.76
N GLY A 117 -0.73 -4.20 4.08
CA GLY A 117 -0.79 -3.16 5.12
C GLY A 117 -0.31 -3.69 6.48
N TYR A 118 -0.79 -4.86 6.90
CA TYR A 118 -0.34 -5.50 8.14
C TYR A 118 1.17 -5.79 8.15
N LEU A 119 1.76 -6.24 7.03
CA LEU A 119 3.20 -6.46 6.92
C LEU A 119 3.98 -5.14 7.05
N ILE A 120 3.47 -4.04 6.47
CA ILE A 120 4.08 -2.71 6.62
C ILE A 120 4.01 -2.26 8.08
N ASP A 121 2.86 -2.41 8.74
CA ASP A 121 2.67 -2.06 10.16
C ASP A 121 3.64 -2.83 11.06
N LEU A 122 3.82 -4.14 10.81
CA LEU A 122 4.81 -4.95 11.52
C LEU A 122 6.24 -4.48 11.26
N GLY A 123 6.57 -4.15 10.01
CA GLY A 123 7.87 -3.58 9.65
C GLY A 123 8.15 -2.28 10.41
N MET A 124 7.15 -1.39 10.49
CA MET A 124 7.22 -0.15 11.25
C MET A 124 7.40 -0.42 12.75
N TYR A 125 6.64 -1.37 13.30
CA TYR A 125 6.72 -1.76 14.71
C TYR A 125 8.11 -2.29 15.09
N PHE A 126 8.69 -3.19 14.29
CA PHE A 126 10.02 -3.73 14.54
C PHE A 126 11.16 -2.75 14.27
N SER A 127 10.90 -1.68 13.51
CA SER A 127 11.87 -0.62 13.22
C SER A 127 11.84 0.52 14.24
N LYS A 128 11.01 0.43 15.29
CA LYS A 128 10.95 1.46 16.34
C LYS A 128 12.33 1.69 16.95
N GLY A 129 12.77 2.95 16.94
CA GLY A 129 14.10 3.35 17.42
C GLY A 129 15.15 3.52 16.31
N ASP A 130 14.88 3.07 15.08
CA ASP A 130 15.69 3.37 13.90
C ASP A 130 14.95 4.35 12.98
N SER A 131 15.24 5.64 13.14
CA SER A 131 14.58 6.71 12.39
C SER A 131 14.77 6.58 10.87
N LYS A 132 15.93 6.12 10.40
CA LYS A 132 16.18 5.93 8.96
C LYS A 132 15.29 4.83 8.38
N SER A 133 15.12 3.73 9.11
CA SER A 133 14.20 2.66 8.74
C SER A 133 12.76 3.13 8.70
N ILE A 134 12.34 3.90 9.69
CA ILE A 134 10.98 4.44 9.78
C ILE A 134 10.69 5.34 8.57
N PHE A 135 11.57 6.29 8.24
CA PHE A 135 11.38 7.18 7.09
C PHE A 135 11.24 6.40 5.77
N LEU A 136 12.09 5.38 5.57
CA LEU A 136 12.00 4.51 4.39
C LEU A 136 10.67 3.76 4.32
N LEU A 137 10.22 3.19 5.45
CA LEU A 137 8.96 2.44 5.51
C LEU A 137 7.74 3.34 5.34
N GLU A 138 7.78 4.56 5.85
CA GLU A 138 6.76 5.58 5.60
C GLU A 138 6.68 5.96 4.11
N ASP A 139 7.81 6.09 3.40
CA ASP A 139 7.82 6.34 1.96
C ASP A 139 7.22 5.16 1.18
N ILE A 140 7.51 3.94 1.61
CA ILE A 140 6.88 2.73 1.08
C ILE A 140 5.37 2.73 1.37
N TYR A 141 4.97 3.15 2.57
CA TYR A 141 3.57 3.23 2.99
C TYR A 141 2.77 4.20 2.11
N LEU A 142 3.33 5.37 1.81
CA LEU A 142 2.74 6.34 0.88
C LEU A 142 2.51 5.72 -0.50
N LYS A 143 3.49 5.01 -1.05
CA LYS A 143 3.31 4.28 -2.32
C LYS A 143 2.24 3.20 -2.23
N PHE A 144 2.22 2.44 -1.13
CA PHE A 144 1.19 1.44 -0.86
C PHE A 144 -0.23 2.04 -0.87
N ILE A 145 -0.44 3.21 -0.26
CA ILE A 145 -1.75 3.88 -0.24
C ILE A 145 -2.26 4.14 -1.67
N ILE A 146 -1.38 4.62 -2.56
CA ILE A 146 -1.73 4.88 -3.96
C ILE A 146 -2.15 3.58 -4.66
N LEU A 147 -1.35 2.52 -4.49
CA LEU A 147 -1.64 1.21 -5.07
C LEU A 147 -2.92 0.62 -4.50
N ALA A 148 -3.17 0.75 -3.19
CA ALA A 148 -4.37 0.26 -2.53
C ALA A 148 -5.63 0.93 -3.09
N LYS A 149 -5.61 2.24 -3.34
CA LYS A 149 -6.70 2.95 -4.02
C LYS A 149 -6.88 2.45 -5.45
N ASN A 150 -5.80 2.36 -6.21
CA ASN A 150 -5.84 2.03 -7.64
C ASN A 150 -6.14 0.55 -7.92
N PHE A 151 -6.03 -0.30 -6.91
CA PHE A 151 -6.32 -1.73 -7.01
C PHE A 151 -7.81 -2.07 -6.79
N ILE A 152 -8.66 -1.09 -6.48
CA ILE A 152 -10.12 -1.23 -6.51
C ILE A 152 -10.57 -1.61 -7.93
N ASP A 153 -11.54 -2.53 -8.04
CA ASP A 153 -12.18 -2.83 -9.32
C ASP A 153 -13.19 -1.73 -9.70
N PHE A 154 -12.68 -0.63 -10.25
CA PHE A 154 -13.49 0.50 -10.69
C PHE A 154 -14.47 0.14 -11.81
N LYS A 155 -14.16 -0.89 -12.61
CA LYS A 155 -15.02 -1.35 -13.71
C LYS A 155 -16.32 -1.94 -13.18
N ASN A 156 -16.26 -2.74 -12.12
CA ASN A 156 -17.44 -3.35 -11.50
C ASN A 156 -17.90 -2.65 -10.21
N LEU A 157 -17.32 -1.49 -9.87
CA LEU A 157 -17.54 -0.82 -8.59
C LEU A 157 -19.01 -0.53 -8.31
N ALA A 158 -19.72 0.10 -9.24
CA ALA A 158 -21.14 0.43 -9.07
C ALA A 158 -21.99 -0.84 -8.86
N LYS A 159 -21.73 -1.89 -9.66
CA LYS A 159 -22.40 -3.20 -9.52
C LYS A 159 -22.13 -3.83 -8.16
N ASN A 160 -20.88 -3.74 -7.69
CA ASN A 160 -20.46 -4.33 -6.42
C ASN A 160 -20.92 -3.52 -5.20
N LEU A 161 -21.37 -2.28 -5.36
CA LEU A 161 -21.91 -1.43 -4.30
C LEU A 161 -23.44 -1.48 -4.19
N VAL A 162 -24.11 -2.32 -4.98
CA VAL A 162 -25.54 -2.63 -4.80
C VAL A 162 -25.69 -3.61 -3.63
N ILE A 163 -26.69 -3.39 -2.76
CA ILE A 163 -26.92 -4.19 -1.53
C ILE A 163 -27.03 -5.70 -1.83
N ASP A 164 -27.68 -6.06 -2.93
CA ASP A 164 -27.89 -7.46 -3.33
C ASP A 164 -26.63 -8.12 -3.94
N SER A 165 -25.55 -7.36 -4.14
CA SER A 165 -24.29 -7.94 -4.62
C SER A 165 -23.68 -8.83 -3.55
N PRO A 166 -23.23 -10.06 -3.89
CA PRO A 166 -22.51 -10.90 -2.94
C PRO A 166 -21.20 -10.26 -2.46
N PHE A 167 -20.70 -9.25 -3.19
CA PHE A 167 -19.48 -8.53 -2.84
C PHE A 167 -19.73 -7.19 -2.13
N TYR A 168 -20.98 -6.82 -1.86
CA TYR A 168 -21.33 -5.52 -1.27
C TYR A 168 -20.49 -5.17 -0.05
N LYS A 169 -20.46 -6.07 0.94
CA LYS A 169 -19.74 -5.87 2.19
C LYS A 169 -18.23 -5.70 1.96
N SER A 170 -17.62 -6.59 1.18
CA SER A 170 -16.18 -6.56 0.93
C SER A 170 -15.77 -5.33 0.11
N GLN A 171 -16.57 -4.95 -0.87
CA GLN A 171 -16.35 -3.75 -1.69
C GLN A 171 -16.47 -2.46 -0.87
N LEU A 172 -17.48 -2.38 0.00
CA LEU A 172 -17.68 -1.24 0.89
C LEU A 172 -16.53 -1.11 1.89
N LEU A 173 -16.13 -2.21 2.55
CA LEU A 173 -15.01 -2.20 3.49
C LEU A 173 -13.70 -1.81 2.82
N TYR A 174 -13.46 -2.29 1.60
CA TYR A 174 -12.26 -1.91 0.85
C TYR A 174 -12.28 -0.42 0.50
N LEU A 175 -13.42 0.09 0.01
CA LEU A 175 -13.58 1.52 -0.28
C LEU A 175 -13.33 2.39 0.96
N THR A 176 -13.96 2.05 2.09
CA THR A 176 -13.77 2.78 3.36
C THR A 176 -12.31 2.76 3.77
N LYS A 177 -11.64 1.59 3.71
CA LYS A 177 -10.22 1.52 4.07
C LYS A 177 -9.35 2.33 3.11
N SER A 178 -9.64 2.37 1.82
CA SER A 178 -8.90 3.21 0.86
C SER A 178 -9.06 4.71 1.14
N LEU A 179 -10.24 5.15 1.60
CA LEU A 179 -10.46 6.54 2.02
C LEU A 179 -9.68 6.87 3.30
N GLU A 180 -9.71 5.99 4.30
CA GLU A 180 -8.90 6.11 5.53
C GLU A 180 -7.41 6.21 5.20
N LEU A 181 -6.90 5.32 4.34
CA LEU A 181 -5.51 5.30 3.91
C LEU A 181 -5.08 6.61 3.24
N LEU A 182 -5.94 7.23 2.41
CA LEU A 182 -5.65 8.52 1.79
C LEU A 182 -5.56 9.66 2.81
N GLU A 183 -6.42 9.65 3.82
CA GLU A 183 -6.36 10.59 4.94
C GLU A 183 -5.09 10.38 5.78
N GLU A 184 -4.76 9.13 6.11
CA GLU A 184 -3.53 8.77 6.83
C GLU A 184 -2.28 9.25 6.07
N GLY A 185 -2.23 9.07 4.74
CA GLY A 185 -1.13 9.55 3.90
C GLY A 185 -0.98 11.07 3.92
N ALA A 186 -2.09 11.81 3.83
CA ALA A 186 -2.08 13.27 3.95
C ALA A 186 -1.58 13.71 5.34
N PHE A 187 -2.03 13.04 6.40
CA PHE A 187 -1.63 13.34 7.78
C PHE A 187 -0.15 13.06 8.02
N LEU A 188 0.36 11.94 7.51
CA LEU A 188 1.78 11.58 7.60
C LEU A 188 2.67 12.63 6.94
N LEU A 189 2.35 13.02 5.71
CA LEU A 189 3.07 14.07 4.99
C LEU A 189 2.99 15.42 5.71
N ARG A 190 1.83 15.73 6.30
CA ARG A 190 1.64 16.94 7.11
C ARG A 190 2.52 16.91 8.35
N SER A 191 2.58 15.81 9.10
CA SER A 191 3.46 15.69 10.25
C SER A 191 4.92 15.92 9.88
N ARG A 192 5.36 15.45 8.71
CA ARG A 192 6.71 15.74 8.18
C ARG A 192 6.90 17.22 7.82
N TYR A 193 5.90 17.84 7.19
CA TYR A 193 5.88 19.27 6.89
C TYR A 193 6.04 20.10 8.17
N GLU A 194 5.23 19.80 9.19
CA GLU A 194 5.20 20.54 10.46
C GLU A 194 6.48 20.34 11.28
N ALA A 195 7.07 19.14 11.24
CA ALA A 195 8.31 18.84 11.97
C ALA A 195 9.55 19.50 11.35
N ASN A 196 9.65 19.52 10.02
CA ASN A 196 10.90 19.85 9.32
C ASN A 196 10.80 21.11 8.44
N GLY A 197 9.67 21.81 8.42
CA GLY A 197 9.45 22.95 7.51
C GLY A 197 9.59 22.55 6.04
N ALA A 198 9.24 21.31 5.70
CA ALA A 198 9.47 20.74 4.37
C ALA A 198 8.42 21.25 3.36
N TYR A 199 8.50 22.53 2.98
CA TYR A 199 7.53 23.21 2.10
C TYR A 199 7.29 22.51 0.75
N GLY A 200 8.26 21.71 0.28
CA GLY A 200 8.12 20.88 -0.92
C GLY A 200 7.07 19.75 -0.83
N LEU A 201 6.54 19.46 0.37
CA LEU A 201 5.49 18.45 0.57
C LEU A 201 4.07 19.00 0.43
N THR A 202 3.90 20.33 0.37
CA THR A 202 2.57 20.98 0.38
C THR A 202 1.67 20.50 -0.75
N GLU A 203 2.20 20.42 -1.98
CA GLU A 203 1.48 19.89 -3.14
C GLU A 203 1.12 18.41 -2.95
N GLN A 204 2.06 17.59 -2.45
CA GLN A 204 1.79 16.18 -2.21
C GLN A 204 0.66 15.99 -1.19
N ILE A 205 0.66 16.74 -0.08
CA ILE A 205 -0.42 16.69 0.93
C ILE A 205 -1.77 17.00 0.28
N LEU A 206 -1.85 18.08 -0.49
CA LEU A 206 -3.08 18.48 -1.19
C LEU A 206 -3.52 17.41 -2.21
N ASN A 207 -2.59 16.76 -2.90
CA ASN A 207 -2.90 15.70 -3.85
C ASN A 207 -3.51 14.46 -3.18
N TYR A 208 -3.07 14.07 -1.98
CA TYR A 208 -3.70 12.98 -1.22
C TYR A 208 -5.13 13.34 -0.78
N ILE A 209 -5.31 14.56 -0.28
CA ILE A 209 -6.65 15.06 0.11
C ILE A 209 -7.57 15.12 -1.10
N GLN A 210 -7.08 15.60 -2.24
CA GLN A 210 -7.84 15.69 -3.49
C GLN A 210 -8.20 14.30 -4.03
N ALA A 211 -7.28 13.34 -3.98
CA ALA A 211 -7.58 11.95 -4.36
C ALA A 211 -8.67 11.33 -3.47
N GLY A 212 -8.64 11.60 -2.15
CA GLY A 212 -9.68 11.20 -1.21
C GLY A 212 -11.03 11.82 -1.54
N LYS A 213 -11.07 13.12 -1.82
CA LYS A 213 -12.28 13.83 -2.27
C LYS A 213 -12.86 13.24 -3.54
N ILE A 214 -12.04 12.99 -4.56
CA ILE A 214 -12.48 12.41 -5.83
C ILE A 214 -13.07 11.02 -5.57
N LEU A 215 -12.35 10.15 -4.85
CA LEU A 215 -12.84 8.80 -4.55
C LEU A 215 -14.17 8.83 -3.79
N ALA A 216 -14.28 9.66 -2.76
CA ALA A 216 -15.52 9.80 -1.99
C ALA A 216 -16.68 10.31 -2.85
N THR A 217 -16.41 11.26 -3.75
CA THR A 217 -17.42 11.83 -4.65
C THR A 217 -17.93 10.78 -5.64
N VAL A 218 -17.03 10.08 -6.34
CA VAL A 218 -17.42 9.08 -7.36
C VAL A 218 -18.10 7.85 -6.75
N THR A 219 -17.93 7.62 -5.45
CA THR A 219 -18.57 6.52 -4.71
C THR A 219 -19.74 6.97 -3.85
N SER A 220 -20.21 8.21 -4.04
CA SER A 220 -21.37 8.79 -3.35
C SER A 220 -21.25 8.83 -1.81
N GLN A 221 -20.03 8.89 -1.28
CA GLN A 221 -19.73 9.04 0.15
C GLN A 221 -19.72 10.53 0.54
N LYS A 222 -20.91 11.13 0.63
CA LYS A 222 -21.09 12.58 0.79
C LYS A 222 -20.33 13.17 1.98
N GLU A 223 -20.48 12.58 3.17
CA GLU A 223 -19.83 13.05 4.40
C GLU A 223 -18.29 13.07 4.27
N MET A 224 -17.73 12.02 3.67
CA MET A 224 -16.28 11.93 3.43
C MET A 224 -15.82 12.94 2.37
N ALA A 225 -16.59 13.16 1.31
CA ALA A 225 -16.27 14.15 0.29
C ALA A 225 -16.26 15.58 0.87
N GLU A 226 -17.20 15.91 1.75
CA GLU A 226 -17.24 17.17 2.48
C GLU A 226 -16.06 17.31 3.45
N LYS A 227 -15.73 16.25 4.20
CA LYS A 227 -14.56 16.21 5.08
C LYS A 227 -13.27 16.54 4.32
N PHE A 228 -13.01 15.83 3.22
CA PHE A 228 -11.83 16.10 2.38
C PHE A 228 -11.86 17.49 1.76
N SER A 229 -13.04 18.01 1.39
CA SER A 229 -13.16 19.39 0.87
C SER A 229 -12.76 20.44 1.90
N LYS A 230 -13.25 20.30 3.15
CA LYS A 230 -12.87 21.18 4.26
C LYS A 230 -11.37 21.09 4.55
N PHE A 231 -10.81 19.89 4.56
CA PHE A 231 -9.36 19.71 4.72
C PHE A 231 -8.58 20.40 3.61
N TYR A 232 -8.99 20.23 2.35
CA TYR A 232 -8.32 20.86 1.22
C TYR A 232 -8.28 22.38 1.35
N GLU A 233 -9.42 22.99 1.69
CA GLU A 233 -9.56 24.44 1.86
C GLU A 233 -8.64 24.96 2.98
N VAL A 234 -8.77 24.40 4.18
CA VAL A 234 -7.99 24.80 5.36
C VAL A 234 -6.48 24.70 5.09
N TRP A 235 -6.03 23.56 4.54
CA TRP A 235 -4.61 23.34 4.28
C TRP A 235 -4.08 24.17 3.12
N SER A 236 -4.87 24.40 2.08
CA SER A 236 -4.48 25.28 0.98
C SER A 236 -4.24 26.71 1.45
N VAL A 237 -5.11 27.24 2.33
CA VAL A 237 -4.94 28.59 2.90
C VAL A 237 -3.69 28.64 3.79
N LYS A 238 -3.50 27.66 4.68
CA LYS A 238 -2.31 27.60 5.54
C LYS A 238 -1.01 27.55 4.74
N PHE A 239 -0.92 26.65 3.75
CA PHE A 239 0.28 26.52 2.93
C PHE A 239 0.58 27.78 2.10
N LYS A 240 -0.45 28.45 1.56
CA LYS A 240 -0.26 29.74 0.88
C LYS A 240 0.29 30.81 1.83
N SER A 241 -0.25 30.90 3.05
CA SER A 241 0.24 31.85 4.06
C SER A 241 1.68 31.56 4.46
N ASP A 242 2.01 30.30 4.73
CA ASP A 242 3.36 29.90 5.13
C ASP A 242 4.38 30.15 4.01
N LEU A 243 4.02 29.89 2.75
CA LEU A 243 4.88 30.21 1.60
C LEU A 243 5.08 31.72 1.40
N SER A 244 4.05 32.53 1.66
CA SER A 244 4.16 34.00 1.58
C SER A 244 5.03 34.63 2.67
N LYS A 245 5.17 33.97 3.83
CA LYS A 245 6.02 34.44 4.93
C LYS A 245 7.49 34.09 4.75
N ASN A 246 7.81 33.12 3.90
CA ASN A 246 9.16 32.65 3.63
C ASN A 246 9.75 33.15 2.29
N LYS A 247 9.00 33.98 1.55
CA LYS A 247 9.50 34.77 0.42
C LYS A 247 9.87 36.16 0.90
#